data_AF-A0A4P8H8S4-F1
#
_entry.id   AF-A0A4P8H8S4-F1
#
_cell.length_a   1.000
_cell.length_b   1.000
_cell.length_c   1.000
_cell.angle_alpha   90.00
_cell.angle_beta   90.00
_cell.angle_gamma   90.00
#
_symmetry.space_group_name_H-M   'P 1'
#
loop_
_entity.id
_entity.type
_entity.pdbx_description
1 polymer ?
#
loop_
_entity_poly.entity_id
_entity_poly.type
_entity_poly.pdbx_seq_one_letter_code
_entity_poly.pdbx_strand_id
1 'polypeptide(L)'
;MTQALADSKIANYVHRHINDVDDLINGLTLLGQRKQDKYNIAYLACHGSSGVIELSGDSISLDELAGRLPKAGILESKLLHLSACSVLHDEDACKALLDTSGAQAITGFTKDVDWLESLAFELLMFNAFAGYQRLGNFVRSMNKNYGELSERLGFTVIR
;
A
#
# COMPACT_ATOMS: atom_id res chain seq x y z
N MET A 1 -6.62 9.74 -9.53
CA MET A 1 -7.20 8.62 -8.75
C MET A 1 -8.22 9.07 -7.71
N THR A 2 -7.85 9.96 -6.80
CA THR A 2 -8.65 10.32 -5.62
C THR A 2 -10.01 10.94 -5.98
N GLN A 3 -10.08 11.73 -7.06
CA GLN A 3 -11.34 12.26 -7.57
C GLN A 3 -12.29 11.16 -8.06
N ALA A 4 -11.78 10.14 -8.76
CA ALA A 4 -12.61 9.02 -9.23
C ALA A 4 -13.17 8.18 -8.06
N LEU A 5 -12.37 7.99 -7.01
CA LEU A 5 -12.82 7.36 -5.77
C LEU A 5 -13.87 8.21 -5.04
N ALA A 6 -13.71 9.53 -5.04
CA ALA A 6 -14.69 10.48 -4.50
C ALA A 6 -16.05 10.38 -5.22
N ASP A 7 -16.02 10.47 -6.55
CA ASP A 7 -17.21 10.54 -7.38
C ASP A 7 -18.00 9.22 -7.37
N SER A 8 -17.29 8.10 -7.25
CA SER A 8 -17.89 6.75 -7.15
C SER A 8 -18.54 6.46 -5.79
N LYS A 9 -18.28 7.27 -4.76
CA LYS A 9 -18.79 7.11 -3.38
C LYS A 9 -18.52 5.73 -2.75
N ILE A 10 -17.50 5.01 -3.24
CA ILE A 10 -17.17 3.66 -2.75
C ILE A 10 -16.31 3.68 -1.48
N ALA A 11 -15.63 4.80 -1.19
CA ALA A 11 -14.74 4.91 -0.04
C ALA A 11 -14.62 6.36 0.46
N ASN A 12 -14.37 6.51 1.77
CA ASN A 12 -13.86 7.75 2.33
C ASN A 12 -12.39 7.90 1.95
N TYR A 13 -11.93 9.12 1.64
CA TYR A 13 -10.52 9.37 1.35
C TYR A 13 -10.00 10.63 2.02
N VAL A 14 -8.69 10.67 2.21
CA VAL A 14 -7.92 11.86 2.54
C VAL A 14 -6.63 11.81 1.76
N HIS A 15 -6.27 12.91 1.10
CA HIS A 15 -5.00 13.04 0.39
C HIS A 15 -4.02 13.84 1.24
N ARG A 16 -2.77 13.41 1.29
CA ARG A 16 -1.66 14.11 1.97
C ARG A 16 -0.45 14.07 1.06
N HIS A 17 0.27 15.19 1.01
CA HIS A 17 1.60 15.22 0.43
C HIS A 17 2.61 14.70 1.45
N ILE A 18 3.57 13.93 0.97
CA ILE A 18 4.70 13.41 1.75
C ILE A 18 5.95 13.88 1.02
N ASN A 19 6.75 14.74 1.64
CA ASN A 19 7.93 15.32 1.01
C ASN A 19 9.21 14.57 1.41
N ASP A 20 9.26 14.13 2.67
CA ASP A 20 10.41 13.48 3.29
C ASP A 20 9.99 12.27 4.15
N VAL A 21 10.99 11.59 4.72
CA VAL A 21 10.80 10.42 5.56
C VAL A 21 9.99 10.74 6.82
N ASP A 22 10.16 11.92 7.41
CA ASP A 22 9.43 12.28 8.64
C ASP A 22 7.94 12.50 8.36
N ASP A 23 7.60 13.13 7.24
CA ASP A 23 6.22 13.23 6.74
C ASP A 23 5.57 11.84 6.57
N LEU A 24 6.32 10.87 6.02
CA LEU A 24 5.86 9.49 5.86
C LEU A 24 5.54 8.85 7.21
N ILE A 25 6.49 8.90 8.15
CA ILE A 25 6.31 8.33 9.50
C ILE A 25 5.16 9.01 10.22
N ASN A 26 5.06 10.34 10.16
CA ASN A 26 3.97 11.10 10.76
C ASN A 26 2.61 10.74 10.15
N GLY A 27 2.56 10.53 8.83
CA GLY A 27 1.36 10.10 8.10
C GLY A 27 0.86 8.73 8.54
N LEU A 28 1.76 7.73 8.57
CA LEU A 28 1.44 6.37 9.02
C LEU A 28 1.05 6.36 10.51
N THR A 29 1.74 7.16 11.33
CA THR A 29 1.44 7.31 12.76
C THR A 29 0.05 7.88 12.99
N LEU A 30 -0.32 8.91 12.23
CA LEU A 30 -1.65 9.50 12.28
C LEU A 30 -2.71 8.48 11.85
N LEU A 31 -2.47 7.75 10.77
CA LEU A 31 -3.39 6.74 10.22
C LEU A 31 -3.66 5.59 11.21
N GLY A 32 -2.69 5.24 12.05
CA GLY A 32 -2.84 4.24 13.10
C GLY A 32 -3.67 4.66 14.31
N GLN A 33 -4.13 5.91 14.37
CA GLN A 33 -4.98 6.38 15.47
C GLN A 33 -6.43 5.91 15.28
N ARG A 34 -7.11 5.51 16.37
CA ARG A 34 -8.52 5.03 16.33
C ARG A 34 -9.49 5.98 15.60
N LYS A 35 -9.26 7.29 15.69
CA LYS A 35 -10.08 8.29 14.98
C LYS A 35 -10.02 8.17 13.45
N GLN A 36 -9.04 7.43 12.92
CA GLN A 36 -8.84 7.16 11.50
C GLN A 36 -9.34 5.76 11.08
N ASP A 37 -10.07 5.02 11.92
CA ASP A 37 -10.53 3.65 11.60
C ASP A 37 -11.48 3.58 10.39
N LYS A 38 -12.08 4.71 10.00
CA LYS A 38 -12.84 4.85 8.75
C LYS A 38 -11.98 4.74 7.47
N TYR A 39 -10.66 4.80 7.60
CA TYR A 39 -9.70 4.59 6.53
C TYR A 39 -8.98 3.26 6.80
N ASN A 40 -9.16 2.31 5.89
CA ASN A 40 -8.63 0.94 5.98
C ASN A 40 -7.55 0.65 4.93
N ILE A 41 -7.16 1.65 4.13
CA ILE A 41 -6.06 1.53 3.16
C ILE A 41 -5.09 2.70 3.40
N ALA A 42 -3.81 2.37 3.57
CA ALA A 42 -2.70 3.29 3.43
C ALA A 42 -2.21 3.19 1.98
N TYR A 43 -2.50 4.20 1.15
CA TYR A 43 -2.05 4.24 -0.24
C TYR A 43 -0.85 5.17 -0.37
N LEU A 44 0.31 4.61 -0.71
CA LEU A 44 1.56 5.35 -0.91
C LEU A 44 1.92 5.35 -2.40
N ALA A 45 1.70 6.48 -3.07
CA ALA A 45 2.12 6.70 -4.45
C ALA A 45 3.45 7.44 -4.47
N CYS A 46 4.51 6.75 -4.86
CA CYS A 46 5.89 7.23 -4.80
C CYS A 46 6.77 6.51 -5.81
N HIS A 47 8.00 6.98 -5.96
CA HIS A 47 9.01 6.19 -6.65
C HIS A 47 9.54 5.10 -5.71
N GLY A 48 10.21 4.12 -6.27
CA GLY A 48 10.81 3.06 -5.49
C GLY A 48 11.66 2.13 -6.32
N SER A 49 12.38 1.31 -5.59
CA SER A 49 13.24 0.24 -6.09
C SER A 49 13.18 -0.91 -5.09
N SER A 50 13.90 -2.02 -5.35
CA SER A 50 13.83 -3.23 -4.52
C SER A 50 14.02 -2.94 -3.03
N GLY A 51 12.94 -3.09 -2.24
CA GLY A 51 12.96 -2.86 -0.80
C GLY A 51 13.11 -1.40 -0.35
N VAL A 52 12.98 -0.42 -1.26
CA VAL A 52 13.24 1.00 -0.97
C VAL A 52 12.11 1.89 -1.50
N ILE A 53 11.62 2.78 -0.63
CA ILE A 53 10.71 3.86 -1.00
C ILE A 53 11.55 5.12 -1.28
N GLU A 54 11.36 5.72 -2.45
CA GLU A 54 12.06 6.93 -2.87
C GLU A 54 11.16 8.16 -2.72
N LEU A 55 11.67 9.16 -2.01
CA LEU A 55 11.02 10.43 -1.73
C LEU A 55 11.83 11.57 -2.34
N SER A 56 11.35 12.81 -2.23
CA SER A 56 12.01 13.94 -2.90
C SER A 56 13.35 14.27 -2.25
N GLY A 57 14.43 13.74 -2.83
CA GLY A 57 15.80 13.95 -2.34
C GLY A 57 16.19 13.07 -1.15
N ASP A 58 15.39 12.05 -0.84
CA ASP A 58 15.63 11.10 0.26
C ASP A 58 15.09 9.71 -0.10
N SER A 59 15.47 8.69 0.65
CA SER A 59 14.97 7.32 0.48
C SER A 59 14.98 6.58 1.80
N ILE A 60 14.08 5.61 1.95
CA ILE A 60 14.03 4.76 3.13
C ILE A 60 13.81 3.31 2.71
N SER A 61 14.62 2.40 3.24
CA SER A 61 14.38 0.96 3.08
C SER A 61 13.16 0.50 3.90
N LEU A 62 12.53 -0.60 3.51
CA LEU A 62 11.38 -1.15 4.26
C LEU A 62 11.76 -1.56 5.69
N ASP A 63 12.99 -2.02 5.90
CA ASP A 63 13.52 -2.35 7.22
C ASP A 63 13.73 -1.11 8.10
N GLU A 64 14.31 -0.04 7.54
CA GLU A 64 14.44 1.24 8.24
C GLU A 64 13.06 1.83 8.54
N LEU A 65 12.12 1.74 7.60
CA LEU A 65 10.73 2.17 7.82
C LEU A 65 10.12 1.40 9.00
N ALA A 66 10.29 0.08 9.05
CA ALA A 66 9.82 -0.75 10.16
C ALA A 66 10.41 -0.29 11.49
N GLY A 67 11.73 -0.06 11.55
CA GLY A 67 12.43 0.42 12.76
C GLY A 67 12.04 1.84 13.20
N ARG A 68 11.52 2.66 12.29
CA ARG A 68 11.10 4.05 12.54
C ARG A 68 9.64 4.17 12.97
N LEU A 69 8.83 3.11 12.87
CA LEU A 69 7.46 3.12 13.36
C LEU A 69 7.44 3.32 14.88
N PRO A 70 6.59 4.22 15.43
CA PRO A 70 6.66 4.59 16.84
C PRO A 70 6.15 3.50 17.79
N LYS A 71 5.46 2.48 17.27
CA LYS A 71 5.06 1.27 18.02
C LYS A 71 4.72 0.14 17.05
N ALA A 72 4.87 -1.09 17.52
CA ALA A 72 4.40 -2.27 16.81
C ALA A 72 2.86 -2.27 16.68
N GLY A 73 2.34 -2.88 15.61
CA GLY A 73 0.89 -3.01 15.38
C GLY A 73 0.17 -1.69 15.08
N ILE A 74 0.89 -0.63 14.70
CA ILE A 74 0.27 0.68 14.45
C ILE A 74 -0.72 0.66 13.26
N LEU A 75 -0.62 -0.31 12.36
CA LEU A 75 -1.44 -0.45 11.16
C LEU A 75 -2.40 -1.67 11.19
N GLU A 76 -2.71 -2.26 12.35
CA GLU A 76 -3.51 -3.50 12.52
C GLU A 76 -4.80 -3.62 11.68
N SER A 77 -5.50 -2.51 11.43
CA SER A 77 -6.75 -2.49 10.65
C SER A 77 -6.58 -1.97 9.21
N LYS A 78 -5.33 -1.86 8.74
CA LYS A 78 -4.98 -1.23 7.46
C LYS A 78 -4.39 -2.24 6.49
N LEU A 79 -4.77 -2.13 5.23
CA LEU A 79 -4.02 -2.61 4.09
C LEU A 79 -2.97 -1.56 3.72
N LEU A 80 -1.68 -1.91 3.72
CA LEU A 80 -0.64 -1.02 3.24
C LEU A 80 -0.40 -1.30 1.74
N HIS A 81 -0.61 -0.31 0.89
CA HIS A 81 -0.37 -0.40 -0.55
C HIS A 81 0.76 0.54 -0.96
N LEU A 82 1.82 -0.04 -1.51
CA LEU A 82 3.00 0.65 -2.03
C LEU A 82 2.90 0.69 -3.55
N SER A 83 2.36 1.80 -4.06
CA SER A 83 2.31 2.14 -5.48
C SER A 83 3.64 2.73 -5.89
N ALA A 84 4.63 1.83 -6.05
CA ALA A 84 6.00 2.15 -6.38
C ALA A 84 6.64 0.96 -7.12
N CYS A 85 7.54 1.26 -8.05
CA CYS A 85 8.21 0.25 -8.86
C CYS A 85 9.05 -0.70 -8.00
N SER A 86 8.92 -2.01 -8.23
CA SER A 86 9.80 -3.05 -7.67
C SER A 86 9.95 -3.10 -6.14
N VAL A 87 9.20 -2.30 -5.37
CA VAL A 87 9.37 -2.18 -3.91
C VAL A 87 9.19 -3.51 -3.18
N LEU A 88 8.27 -4.36 -3.66
CA LEU A 88 8.02 -5.66 -3.05
C LEU A 88 8.93 -6.78 -3.58
N HIS A 89 9.97 -6.45 -4.34
CA HIS A 89 10.94 -7.45 -4.81
C HIS A 89 11.72 -8.09 -3.64
N ASP A 90 11.99 -7.32 -2.57
CA ASP A 90 12.61 -7.81 -1.35
C ASP A 90 11.55 -8.35 -0.38
N GLU A 91 11.24 -9.66 -0.50
CA GLU A 91 10.19 -10.30 0.28
C GLU A 91 10.49 -10.32 1.80
N ASP A 92 11.77 -10.41 2.19
CA ASP A 92 12.15 -10.47 3.61
C ASP A 92 11.97 -9.12 4.28
N ALA A 93 12.37 -8.03 3.62
CA ALA A 93 12.12 -6.67 4.12
C ALA A 93 10.61 -6.36 4.19
N CYS A 94 9.82 -6.89 3.25
CA CYS A 94 8.36 -6.78 3.30
C CYS A 94 7.76 -7.50 4.50
N LYS A 95 8.23 -8.71 4.82
CA LYS A 95 7.77 -9.46 6.01
C LYS A 95 8.14 -8.75 7.30
N ALA A 96 9.36 -8.23 7.40
CA ALA A 96 9.80 -7.46 8.56
C ALA A 96 8.91 -6.22 8.80
N LEU A 97 8.59 -5.49 7.73
CA LEU A 97 7.65 -4.36 7.79
C LEU A 97 6.22 -4.80 8.15
N LEU A 98 5.74 -5.91 7.60
CA LEU A 98 4.42 -6.45 7.90
C LEU A 98 4.31 -6.83 9.39
N ASP A 99 5.28 -7.58 9.90
CA ASP A 99 5.33 -8.03 11.30
C ASP A 99 5.38 -6.84 12.27
N THR A 100 6.19 -5.83 11.96
CA THR A 100 6.35 -4.66 12.82
C THR A 100 5.13 -3.76 12.76
N SER A 101 4.63 -3.45 11.55
CA SER A 101 3.48 -2.56 11.39
C SER A 101 2.16 -3.20 11.86
N GLY A 102 2.09 -4.53 11.83
CA GLY A 102 0.89 -5.32 12.08
C GLY A 102 -0.21 -5.16 11.03
N ALA A 103 0.09 -4.58 9.86
CA ALA A 103 -0.88 -4.39 8.79
C ALA A 103 -1.59 -5.72 8.42
N GLN A 104 -2.80 -5.63 7.86
CA GLN A 104 -3.52 -6.83 7.41
C GLN A 104 -2.81 -7.54 6.25
N ALA A 105 -2.13 -6.74 5.42
CA ALA A 105 -1.26 -7.17 4.34
C ALA A 105 -0.48 -5.97 3.80
N ILE A 106 0.60 -6.25 3.09
CA ILE A 106 1.28 -5.29 2.22
C ILE A 106 1.03 -5.69 0.77
N THR A 107 0.70 -4.71 -0.06
CA THR A 107 0.42 -4.90 -1.50
C THR A 107 1.19 -3.88 -2.32
N GLY A 108 1.47 -4.20 -3.58
CA GLY A 108 2.35 -3.40 -4.42
C GLY A 108 2.96 -4.26 -5.54
N PHE A 109 4.08 -3.81 -6.10
CA PHE A 109 4.66 -4.41 -7.30
C PHE A 109 6.08 -4.93 -7.06
N THR A 110 6.40 -6.07 -7.69
CA THR A 110 7.74 -6.70 -7.68
C THR A 110 8.57 -6.38 -8.94
N LYS A 111 7.98 -5.58 -9.84
CA LYS A 111 8.55 -5.17 -11.13
C LYS A 111 8.39 -3.67 -11.31
N ASP A 112 9.11 -3.13 -12.29
CA ASP A 112 8.84 -1.80 -12.80
C ASP A 112 7.51 -1.81 -13.55
N VAL A 113 6.69 -0.80 -13.30
CA VAL A 113 5.33 -0.70 -13.84
C VAL A 113 5.11 0.63 -14.54
N ASP A 114 4.41 0.61 -15.67
CA ASP A 114 3.92 1.84 -16.27
C ASP A 114 2.88 2.49 -15.34
N TRP A 115 3.03 3.78 -15.12
CA TRP A 115 2.21 4.52 -14.16
C TRP A 115 0.71 4.48 -14.48
N LEU A 116 0.33 4.58 -15.76
CA LEU A 116 -1.09 4.60 -16.13
C LEU A 116 -1.69 3.20 -15.97
N GLU A 117 -0.94 2.17 -16.32
CA GLU A 117 -1.38 0.79 -16.20
C GLU A 117 -1.53 0.35 -14.74
N SER A 118 -0.54 0.65 -13.89
CA SER A 118 -0.61 0.36 -12.45
C SER A 118 -1.76 1.10 -11.78
N LEU A 119 -1.95 2.38 -12.13
CA LEU A 119 -3.06 3.19 -11.62
C LEU A 119 -4.43 2.59 -11.99
N ALA A 120 -4.60 2.12 -13.23
CA ALA A 120 -5.85 1.48 -13.66
C ALA A 120 -6.11 0.19 -12.89
N PHE A 121 -5.06 -0.62 -12.67
CA PHE A 121 -5.14 -1.83 -11.85
C PHE A 121 -5.48 -1.53 -10.39
N GLU A 122 -4.86 -0.52 -9.78
CA GLU A 122 -5.12 -0.09 -8.40
C GLU A 122 -6.58 0.34 -8.19
N LEU A 123 -7.18 1.02 -9.15
CA LEU A 123 -8.62 1.35 -9.10
C LEU A 123 -9.50 0.09 -9.04
N LEU A 124 -9.18 -0.92 -9.85
CA LEU A 124 -9.89 -2.21 -9.81
C LEU A 124 -9.67 -2.93 -8.48
N MET A 125 -8.44 -2.87 -7.97
CA MET A 125 -8.06 -3.44 -6.68
C MET A 125 -8.81 -2.76 -5.52
N PHE A 126 -8.89 -1.44 -5.47
CA PHE A 126 -9.61 -0.70 -4.45
C PHE A 126 -11.11 -0.95 -4.52
N ASN A 127 -11.69 -1.03 -5.71
CA ASN A 127 -13.09 -1.40 -5.89
C ASN A 127 -13.36 -2.83 -5.36
N ALA A 128 -12.47 -3.79 -5.66
CA ALA A 128 -12.59 -5.13 -5.11
C ALA A 128 -12.48 -5.12 -3.58
N PHE A 129 -11.47 -4.45 -3.01
CA PHE A 129 -11.27 -4.39 -1.56
C PHE A 129 -12.44 -3.73 -0.83
N ALA A 130 -12.99 -2.63 -1.38
CA ALA A 130 -14.19 -1.98 -0.83
C ALA A 130 -15.40 -2.94 -0.77
N GLY A 131 -15.51 -3.87 -1.74
CA GLY A 131 -16.55 -4.89 -1.79
C GLY A 131 -16.34 -6.10 -0.87
N TYR A 132 -15.14 -6.31 -0.33
CA TYR A 132 -14.81 -7.50 0.48
C TYR A 132 -14.28 -7.13 1.87
N GLN A 133 -15.03 -7.51 2.91
CA GLN A 133 -14.63 -7.35 4.32
C GLN A 133 -13.48 -8.29 4.76
N ARG A 134 -13.10 -9.28 3.93
CA ARG A 134 -12.08 -10.30 4.26
C ARG A 134 -10.99 -10.34 3.19
N LEU A 135 -9.74 -10.24 3.61
CA LEU A 135 -8.56 -10.24 2.73
C LEU A 135 -8.51 -11.46 1.80
N GLY A 136 -8.87 -12.65 2.28
CA GLY A 136 -8.88 -13.86 1.46
C GLY A 136 -9.89 -13.80 0.29
N ASN A 137 -11.03 -13.13 0.47
CA ASN A 137 -12.01 -12.95 -0.60
C ASN A 137 -11.53 -11.90 -1.61
N PHE A 138 -10.91 -10.83 -1.13
CA PHE A 138 -10.25 -9.83 -1.96
C PHE A 138 -9.23 -10.48 -2.91
N VAL A 139 -8.27 -11.24 -2.39
CA VAL A 139 -7.24 -11.84 -3.24
C VAL A 139 -7.79 -12.89 -4.19
N ARG A 140 -8.78 -13.68 -3.75
CA ARG A 140 -9.47 -14.61 -4.66
C ARG A 140 -10.13 -13.87 -5.82
N SER A 141 -10.75 -12.72 -5.55
CA SER A 141 -11.37 -11.89 -6.57
C SER A 141 -10.35 -11.28 -7.53
N MET A 142 -9.22 -10.78 -7.00
CA MET A 142 -8.12 -10.27 -7.82
C MET A 142 -7.57 -11.34 -8.76
N ASN A 143 -7.26 -12.53 -8.24
CA ASN A 143 -6.75 -13.62 -9.05
C ASN A 143 -7.76 -14.10 -10.10
N LYS A 144 -9.05 -14.17 -9.74
CA LYS A 144 -10.10 -14.63 -10.65
C LYS A 144 -10.35 -13.65 -11.80
N ASN A 145 -10.40 -12.36 -11.51
CA ASN A 145 -10.85 -11.36 -12.48
C ASN A 145 -9.69 -10.65 -13.19
N TYR A 146 -8.52 -10.57 -12.55
CA TYR A 146 -7.38 -9.77 -12.99
C TYR A 146 -6.05 -10.51 -12.86
N GLY A 147 -6.05 -11.86 -12.88
CA GLY A 147 -4.85 -12.67 -12.66
C GLY A 147 -3.72 -12.40 -13.67
N GLU A 148 -4.04 -12.38 -14.97
CA GLU A 148 -3.06 -12.08 -16.03
C GLU A 148 -2.45 -10.68 -15.87
N LEU A 149 -3.29 -9.69 -15.56
CA LEU A 149 -2.83 -8.32 -15.31
C LEU A 149 -1.96 -8.22 -14.05
N SER A 150 -2.31 -8.97 -13.00
CA SER A 150 -1.52 -9.06 -11.77
C SER A 150 -0.14 -9.65 -12.03
N GLU A 151 -0.07 -10.74 -12.80
CA GLU A 151 1.20 -11.38 -13.19
C GLU A 151 2.07 -10.47 -14.06
N ARG A 152 1.44 -9.79 -15.03
CA ARG A 152 2.10 -8.82 -15.92
C ARG A 152 2.76 -7.71 -15.11
N LEU A 153 2.01 -7.09 -14.20
CA LEU A 153 2.49 -5.99 -13.35
C LEU A 153 3.38 -6.46 -12.19
N GLY A 154 3.48 -7.76 -11.93
CA GLY A 154 4.17 -8.27 -10.73
C GLY A 154 3.47 -7.85 -9.44
N PHE A 155 2.14 -7.67 -9.48
CA PHE A 155 1.38 -7.35 -8.28
C PHE A 155 1.41 -8.53 -7.31
N THR A 156 1.69 -8.25 -6.04
CA THR A 156 1.71 -9.27 -4.98
C THR A 156 1.04 -8.80 -3.69
N VAL A 157 0.74 -9.76 -2.83
CA VAL A 157 0.11 -9.57 -1.51
C VAL A 157 0.93 -10.34 -0.49
N ILE A 158 1.67 -9.62 0.36
CA ILE A 158 2.42 -10.16 1.49
C ILE A 158 1.47 -10.27 2.69
N ARG A 159 1.49 -11.40 3.39
CA ARG A 159 0.58 -11.76 4.48
C ARG A 159 1.27 -12.53 5.58
#